data_AF-A0A0K0FW44-F1
#
_entry.id   AF-A0A0K0FW44-F1
#
_cell.length_a   1.000
_cell.length_b   1.000
_cell.length_c   1.000
_cell.angle_alpha   90.00
_cell.angle_beta   90.00
_cell.angle_gamma   90.00
#
_symmetry.space_group_name_H-M   'P 1'
#
loop_
_entity.id
_entity.type
_entity.pdbx_description
1 polymer ?
#
loop_
_entity_poly.entity_id
_entity_poly.type
_entity_poly.pdbx_seq_one_letter_code
_entity_poly.pdbx_strand_id
1 'polypeptide(L)'
;MILAAFSCIFQSDVKALAAYSSITHIRFVICSLLFISISGKTASLLLMLAHGYTSTLIFYFIGEFYSVANTRIVYYFNSFINSRKSLRLFWNFGSMLGMILVIQVFTGFCMALYYVADRSLAFDSVQYIIYETNYG
;
A
#
# COMPACT_ATOMS: atom_id res chain seq x y z
N MET A 1 5.05 -16.39 2.78
CA MET A 1 5.57 -15.01 2.75
C MET A 1 7.09 -14.97 2.79
N ILE A 2 7.72 -15.57 3.81
CA ILE A 2 9.17 -15.48 4.03
C ILE A 2 10.00 -15.92 2.82
N LEU A 3 9.68 -17.05 2.18
CA LEU A 3 10.42 -17.54 1.01
C LEU A 3 10.34 -16.60 -0.21
N ALA A 4 9.16 -16.00 -0.44
CA ALA A 4 8.96 -15.04 -1.53
C ALA A 4 9.64 -13.70 -1.24
N ALA A 5 9.68 -13.26 0.02
CA ALA A 5 10.44 -12.08 0.44
C ALA A 5 11.95 -12.31 0.31
N PHE A 6 12.43 -13.50 0.68
CA PHE A 6 13.84 -13.86 0.57
C PHE A 6 14.30 -13.97 -0.90
N SER A 7 13.49 -14.59 -1.77
CA SER A 7 13.79 -14.63 -3.21
C SER A 7 13.77 -13.24 -3.86
N CYS A 8 12.96 -12.30 -3.35
CA CYS A 8 12.96 -10.91 -3.78
C CYS A 8 14.35 -10.24 -3.62
N ILE A 9 15.08 -10.54 -2.54
CA ILE A 9 16.40 -9.92 -2.26
C ILE A 9 17.43 -10.28 -3.34
N PHE A 10 17.34 -11.48 -3.90
CA PHE A 10 18.29 -11.97 -4.91
C PHE A 10 17.87 -11.65 -6.35
N GLN A 11 16.72 -11.02 -6.55
CA GLN A 11 16.23 -10.73 -7.89
C GLN A 11 16.85 -9.44 -8.45
N SER A 12 17.58 -9.57 -9.55
CA SER A 12 18.22 -8.44 -10.25
C SER A 12 17.31 -7.75 -11.27
N ASP A 13 16.22 -8.41 -11.70
CA ASP A 13 15.25 -7.87 -12.65
C ASP A 13 14.11 -7.12 -11.97
N VAL A 14 13.89 -5.85 -12.33
CA VAL A 14 12.88 -4.98 -11.69
C VAL A 14 11.45 -5.51 -11.89
N LYS A 15 11.13 -6.09 -13.06
CA LYS A 15 9.79 -6.65 -13.32
C LYS A 15 9.51 -7.90 -12.50
N ALA A 16 10.50 -8.76 -12.35
CA ALA A 16 10.38 -9.96 -11.52
C ALA A 16 10.33 -9.59 -10.04
N LEU A 17 11.10 -8.60 -9.60
CA LEU A 17 11.06 -8.06 -8.24
C LEU A 17 9.66 -7.56 -7.85
N ALA A 18 9.00 -6.84 -8.76
CA ALA A 18 7.61 -6.41 -8.57
C ALA A 18 6.61 -7.58 -8.50
N ALA A 19 6.84 -8.65 -9.26
CA ALA A 19 5.98 -9.83 -9.23
C ALA A 19 6.17 -10.65 -7.93
N TYR A 20 7.39 -10.81 -7.45
CA TYR A 20 7.63 -11.55 -6.20
C TYR A 20 7.09 -10.80 -4.97
N SER A 21 7.19 -9.47 -4.95
CA SER A 21 6.60 -8.64 -3.89
C SER A 21 5.07 -8.63 -3.94
N SER A 22 4.43 -8.70 -5.11
CA SER A 22 2.95 -8.83 -5.16
C SER A 22 2.46 -10.18 -4.63
N ILE A 23 3.20 -11.25 -4.89
CA ILE A 23 2.91 -12.58 -4.38
C ILE A 23 2.96 -12.62 -2.84
N THR A 24 3.85 -11.86 -2.17
CA THR A 24 3.88 -11.83 -0.69
C THR A 24 2.62 -11.18 -0.11
N HIS A 25 2.17 -10.07 -0.69
CA HIS A 25 0.96 -9.36 -0.25
C HIS A 25 -0.31 -10.18 -0.47
N ILE A 26 -0.49 -10.80 -1.63
CA ILE A 26 -1.66 -11.66 -1.90
C ILE A 26 -1.67 -12.88 -0.98
N ARG A 27 -0.51 -13.44 -0.62
CA ARG A 27 -0.42 -14.56 0.34
C ARG A 27 -0.80 -14.14 1.76
N PHE A 28 -0.56 -12.89 2.15
CA PHE A 28 -1.04 -12.36 3.42
C PHE A 28 -2.57 -12.19 3.39
N VAL A 29 -3.14 -11.70 2.29
CA VAL A 29 -4.62 -11.61 2.11
C VAL A 29 -5.28 -12.97 2.30
N ILE A 30 -4.77 -14.01 1.63
CA ILE A 30 -5.30 -15.38 1.75
C ILE A 30 -5.19 -15.88 3.19
N CYS A 31 -4.05 -15.66 3.86
CA CYS A 31 -3.88 -16.06 5.26
C CYS A 31 -4.89 -15.35 6.18
N SER A 32 -5.12 -14.05 5.96
CA SER A 32 -6.03 -13.23 6.76
C SER A 32 -7.51 -13.57 6.53
N LEU A 33 -7.89 -13.97 5.32
CA LEU A 33 -9.25 -14.44 5.01
C LEU A 33 -9.58 -15.80 5.65
N LEU A 34 -8.57 -16.64 5.91
CA LEU A 34 -8.74 -17.92 6.59
C LEU A 34 -8.97 -17.76 8.09
N PHE A 35 -8.59 -16.63 8.70
CA PHE A 35 -8.95 -16.32 10.07
C PHE A 35 -10.42 -15.87 10.17
N ILE A 36 -11.14 -16.38 11.17
CA ILE A 36 -12.58 -16.14 11.35
C ILE A 36 -12.86 -14.73 11.91
N SER A 37 -11.83 -13.98 12.35
CA SER A 37 -12.00 -12.65 12.91
C SER A 37 -12.48 -11.62 11.86
N ILE A 38 -13.50 -10.85 12.24
CA ILE A 38 -14.01 -9.73 11.44
C ILE A 38 -12.93 -8.66 11.20
N SER A 39 -12.04 -8.44 12.18
CA SER A 39 -10.87 -7.57 12.01
C SER A 39 -9.89 -8.08 10.96
N GLY A 40 -9.65 -9.40 10.90
CA GLY A 40 -8.79 -10.02 9.89
C GLY A 40 -9.37 -9.91 8.48
N LYS A 41 -10.68 -10.10 8.32
CA LYS A 41 -11.36 -9.97 7.02
C LYS A 41 -11.38 -8.52 6.53
N THR A 42 -11.66 -7.55 7.40
CA THR A 42 -11.61 -6.13 7.05
C THR A 42 -10.19 -5.67 6.69
N ALA A 43 -9.17 -6.09 7.44
CA ALA A 43 -7.76 -5.83 7.10
C ALA A 43 -7.35 -6.45 5.75
N SER A 44 -7.84 -7.65 5.44
CA SER A 44 -7.56 -8.33 4.16
C SER A 44 -8.13 -7.59 2.95
N LEU A 45 -9.33 -7.02 3.08
CA LEU A 45 -9.97 -6.21 2.05
C LEU A 45 -9.21 -4.90 1.81
N LEU A 46 -8.80 -4.22 2.88
CA LEU A 46 -7.97 -3.01 2.80
C LEU A 46 -6.63 -3.30 2.14
N LEU A 47 -5.98 -4.43 2.48
CA LEU A 47 -4.72 -4.81 1.85
C LEU A 47 -4.89 -5.13 0.36
N MET A 48 -6.01 -5.74 -0.06
CA MET A 48 -6.27 -6.02 -1.48
C MET A 48 -6.41 -4.73 -2.31
N LEU A 49 -7.13 -3.74 -1.77
CA LEU A 49 -7.27 -2.42 -2.41
C LEU A 49 -5.93 -1.67 -2.45
N ALA A 50 -5.21 -1.62 -1.33
CA ALA A 50 -3.90 -0.99 -1.25
C ALA A 50 -2.88 -1.67 -2.18
N HIS A 51 -2.92 -3.01 -2.28
CA HIS A 51 -2.07 -3.78 -3.16
C HIS A 51 -2.36 -3.51 -4.65
N GLY A 52 -3.63 -3.38 -5.03
CA GLY A 52 -4.01 -3.01 -6.39
C GLY A 52 -3.44 -1.65 -6.80
N TYR A 53 -3.59 -0.65 -5.93
CA TYR A 53 -3.04 0.69 -6.18
C TYR A 53 -1.51 0.68 -6.27
N THR A 54 -0.83 0.11 -5.26
CA THR A 54 0.65 0.07 -5.22
C THR A 54 1.25 -0.72 -6.39
N SER A 55 0.61 -1.81 -6.82
CA SER A 55 1.09 -2.61 -7.96
C SER A 55 1.02 -1.82 -9.27
N THR A 56 -0.07 -1.10 -9.53
CA THR A 56 -0.20 -0.28 -10.75
C THR A 56 0.88 0.79 -10.82
N LEU A 57 1.19 1.43 -9.69
CA LEU A 57 2.27 2.41 -9.58
C LEU A 57 3.65 1.81 -9.86
N ILE A 58 3.96 0.64 -9.29
CA ILE A 58 5.23 -0.04 -9.50
C ILE A 58 5.40 -0.46 -10.97
N PHE A 59 4.34 -0.95 -11.62
CA PHE A 59 4.39 -1.28 -13.05
C PHE A 59 4.53 -0.06 -13.95
N TYR A 60 3.89 1.06 -13.60
CA TYR A 60 4.11 2.34 -14.28
C TYR A 60 5.56 2.81 -14.13
N PHE A 61 6.12 2.74 -12.92
CA PHE A 61 7.52 3.06 -12.64
C PHE A 61 8.49 2.20 -13.47
N ILE A 62 8.24 0.89 -13.56
CA ILE A 62 9.05 -0.04 -14.37
C ILE A 62 9.04 0.36 -15.85
N GLY A 63 7.89 0.80 -16.38
CA GLY A 63 7.76 1.24 -17.78
C GLY A 63 8.61 2.47 -18.07
N GLU A 64 8.55 3.47 -17.19
CA GLU A 64 9.38 4.67 -17.32
C GLU A 64 10.87 4.36 -17.13
N PHE A 65 11.23 3.48 -16.18
CA PHE A 65 12.60 3.00 -16.00
C PHE A 65 13.13 2.34 -17.28
N TYR A 66 12.35 1.45 -17.88
CA TYR A 66 12.72 0.78 -19.13
C TYR A 66 12.90 1.77 -20.28
N SER A 67 12.08 2.83 -20.35
CA SER A 67 12.18 3.87 -21.38
C SER A 67 13.45 4.73 -21.30
N VAL A 68 14.13 4.74 -20.15
CA VAL A 68 15.35 5.53 -19.91
C VAL A 68 16.59 4.63 -19.94
N ALA A 69 16.53 3.50 -19.25
CA ALA A 69 17.66 2.60 -19.11
C ALA A 69 17.79 1.59 -20.25
N ASN A 70 16.73 1.39 -21.07
CA ASN A 70 16.60 0.32 -22.07
C ASN A 70 16.95 -1.08 -21.55
N THR A 71 17.01 -1.25 -20.23
CA THR A 71 17.36 -2.47 -19.52
C THR A 71 16.40 -2.66 -18.35
N ARG A 72 16.25 -3.90 -17.88
CA ARG A 72 15.38 -4.24 -16.76
C ARG A 72 16.15 -4.55 -15.47
N ILE A 73 17.45 -4.25 -15.46
CA ILE A 73 18.39 -4.65 -14.41
C ILE A 73 18.50 -3.54 -13.36
N VAL A 74 18.32 -3.89 -12.09
CA VAL A 74 18.33 -2.95 -10.95
C VAL A 74 19.67 -2.22 -10.82
N TYR A 75 20.80 -2.80 -11.25
CA TYR A 75 22.12 -2.17 -11.13
C TYR A 75 22.25 -0.81 -11.84
N TYR A 76 21.43 -0.52 -12.86
CA TYR A 76 21.45 0.77 -13.58
C TYR A 76 20.55 1.85 -12.96
N PHE A 77 20.01 1.62 -11.75
CA PHE A 77 19.11 2.57 -11.08
C PHE A 77 19.73 3.94 -10.82
N ASN A 78 21.04 4.01 -10.61
CA ASN A 78 21.71 5.27 -10.28
C ASN A 78 21.67 6.29 -11.44
N SER A 79 21.76 5.80 -12.68
CA SER A 79 21.61 6.63 -13.89
C SER A 79 20.18 7.18 -14.03
N PHE A 80 19.19 6.39 -13.62
CA PHE A 80 17.79 6.76 -13.70
C PHE A 80 17.42 7.89 -12.75
N ILE A 81 17.90 7.86 -11.50
CA ILE A 81 17.65 8.92 -10.50
C ILE A 81 18.10 10.29 -11.02
N ASN A 82 19.22 10.34 -11.72
CA ASN A 82 19.80 11.60 -12.22
C ASN A 82 19.16 12.10 -13.54
N SER A 83 18.20 11.35 -14.11
CA SER A 83 17.52 11.73 -15.34
C SER A 83 16.40 12.74 -15.08
N ARG A 84 16.12 13.65 -16.04
CA ARG A 84 14.95 14.56 -15.95
C ARG A 84 13.60 13.83 -15.87
N LYS A 85 13.56 12.52 -16.18
CA LYS A 85 12.34 11.72 -16.04
C LYS A 85 12.07 11.30 -14.58
N SER A 86 13.08 11.24 -13.71
CA SER A 86 12.89 10.90 -12.28
C SER A 86 12.03 11.93 -11.56
N LEU A 87 12.24 13.22 -11.84
CA LEU A 87 11.44 14.31 -11.27
C LEU A 87 9.97 14.24 -11.70
N ARG A 88 9.70 13.91 -12.97
CA ARG A 88 8.32 13.73 -13.47
C ARG A 88 7.63 12.54 -12.81
N LEU A 89 8.36 11.46 -12.57
CA LEU A 89 7.85 10.31 -11.81
C LEU A 89 7.53 10.67 -10.37
N PHE A 90 8.42 11.40 -9.70
CA PHE A 90 8.20 11.83 -8.32
C PHE A 90 6.98 12.75 -8.22
N TRP A 91 6.79 13.64 -9.20
CA TRP A 91 5.60 14.49 -9.29
C TRP A 91 4.32 13.70 -9.57
N ASN A 92 4.35 12.72 -10.48
CA ASN A 92 3.21 11.83 -10.73
C ASN A 92 2.85 11.00 -9.50
N PHE A 93 3.84 10.42 -8.81
CA PHE A 93 3.63 9.72 -7.54
C PHE A 93 3.02 10.63 -6.48
N GLY A 94 3.57 11.84 -6.33
CA GLY A 94 3.06 12.86 -5.40
C GLY A 94 1.62 13.27 -5.70
N SER A 95 1.27 13.46 -6.98
CA SER A 95 -0.08 13.81 -7.40
C SER A 95 -1.09 12.71 -7.09
N MET A 96 -0.74 11.44 -7.31
CA MET A 96 -1.64 10.32 -7.03
C MET A 96 -1.81 10.09 -5.52
N LEU A 97 -0.73 10.23 -4.74
CA LEU A 97 -0.80 10.25 -3.26
C LEU A 97 -1.69 11.39 -2.73
N GLY A 98 -1.56 12.59 -3.31
CA GLY A 98 -2.41 13.73 -2.97
C GLY A 98 -3.89 13.44 -3.22
N MET A 99 -4.22 12.81 -4.35
CA MET A 99 -5.60 12.42 -4.66
C MET A 99 -6.15 11.39 -3.67
N ILE A 100 -5.35 10.40 -3.25
CA ILE A 100 -5.76 9.43 -2.22
C ILE A 100 -5.98 10.11 -0.87
N LEU A 101 -5.08 11.01 -0.46
CA LEU A 101 -5.24 11.75 0.78
C LEU A 101 -6.54 12.55 0.80
N VAL A 102 -6.91 13.19 -0.31
CA VAL A 102 -8.19 13.91 -0.43
C VAL A 102 -9.37 12.95 -0.26
N ILE A 103 -9.36 11.79 -0.92
CA ILE A 103 -10.42 10.78 -0.78
C ILE A 103 -10.49 10.25 0.66
N GLN A 104 -9.34 10.02 1.30
CA GLN A 104 -9.28 9.49 2.67
C GLN A 104 -9.74 10.52 3.72
N VAL A 105 -9.39 11.79 3.55
CA VAL A 105 -9.90 12.88 4.40
C VAL A 105 -11.40 13.06 4.19
N PHE A 106 -11.88 13.00 2.95
CA PHE A 106 -13.31 13.15 2.65
C PHE A 106 -14.15 12.00 3.21
N THR A 107 -13.71 10.75 3.01
CA THR A 107 -14.38 9.57 3.60
C THR A 107 -14.32 9.59 5.12
N GLY A 108 -13.19 9.99 5.71
CA GLY A 108 -13.05 10.19 7.16
C GLY A 108 -13.98 11.27 7.71
N PHE A 109 -14.15 12.39 7.00
CA PHE A 109 -15.07 13.46 7.37
C PHE A 109 -16.54 13.00 7.31
N CYS A 110 -16.94 12.33 6.23
CA CYS A 110 -18.29 11.77 6.12
C CYS A 110 -18.57 10.72 7.20
N MET A 111 -17.60 9.86 7.53
CA MET A 111 -17.72 8.90 8.63
C MET A 111 -17.84 9.60 9.99
N ALA A 112 -17.09 10.68 10.23
CA ALA A 112 -17.23 11.48 11.45
C ALA A 112 -18.63 12.08 11.58
N LEU A 113 -19.22 12.62 10.50
CA LEU A 113 -20.59 13.13 10.52
C LEU A 113 -21.62 12.02 10.76
N TYR A 114 -21.41 10.85 10.17
CA TYR A 114 -22.31 9.70 10.32
C TYR A 114 -22.23 9.08 11.73
N TYR A 115 -21.03 8.92 12.31
CA TYR A 115 -20.84 8.36 13.65
C TYR A 115 -21.10 9.37 14.80
N VAL A 116 -20.93 10.67 14.57
CA VAL A 116 -21.26 11.72 15.57
C VAL A 116 -22.77 11.90 15.73
N ALA A 117 -23.58 11.40 14.80
CA ALA A 117 -25.05 11.43 14.94
C ALA A 117 -25.56 10.66 16.17
N ASP A 118 -24.77 9.69 16.68
CA ASP A 118 -25.12 8.89 17.86
C ASP A 118 -24.15 9.16 19.03
N ARG A 119 -24.57 10.03 19.96
CA ARG A 119 -23.71 10.49 21.06
C ARG A 119 -23.28 9.36 22.00
N SER A 120 -24.07 8.30 22.16
CA SER A 120 -23.78 7.17 23.06
C SER A 120 -22.60 6.33 22.56
N LEU A 121 -22.60 5.94 21.28
CA LEU A 121 -21.55 5.14 20.64
C LEU A 121 -20.20 5.87 20.60
N ALA A 122 -20.21 7.20 20.49
CA ALA A 122 -19.00 8.02 20.55
C ALA A 122 -18.32 7.97 21.93
N PHE A 123 -19.09 7.95 23.03
CA PHE A 123 -18.51 7.82 24.38
C PHE A 123 -18.00 6.41 24.67
N ASP A 124 -18.73 5.37 24.25
CA ASP A 124 -18.32 3.98 24.44
C ASP A 124 -17.01 3.66 23.69
N SER A 125 -16.82 4.22 22.48
CA SER A 125 -15.58 4.04 21.72
C SER A 125 -14.36 4.69 22.38
N VAL A 126 -14.52 5.86 23.01
CA VAL A 126 -13.43 6.53 23.75
C VAL A 126 -13.09 5.74 25.02
N GLN A 127 -14.08 5.28 25.76
CA GLN A 127 -13.87 4.46 26.96
C GLN A 127 -13.15 3.14 26.63
N TYR A 128 -13.49 2.51 25.50
CA TYR A 128 -12.83 1.31 25.01
C TYR A 128 -11.35 1.54 24.66
N ILE A 129 -11.01 2.64 23.97
CA ILE A 129 -9.62 3.00 23.64
C ILE A 129 -8.78 3.27 24.89
N ILE A 130 -9.36 3.95 25.90
CA ILE A 130 -8.68 4.24 27.17
C ILE A 130 -8.42 2.94 27.95
N TYR A 131 -9.30 1.95 27.83
CA TYR A 131 -9.12 0.64 28.47
C TYR A 131 -8.01 -0.18 27.78
N GLU A 132 -8.02 -0.29 26.45
CA GLU A 132 -6.96 -1.01 25.69
C GLU A 132 -5.56 -0.37 25.87
N THR A 133 -5.48 0.95 25.96
CA THR A 133 -4.18 1.63 26.13
C THR A 133 -3.58 1.45 27.52
N ASN A 134 -4.39 1.21 28.55
CA ASN A 134 -3.92 1.02 29.93
C ASN A 134 -3.74 -0.46 30.31
N TYR A 135 -4.44 -1.38 29.66
CA TYR A 135 -4.48 -2.80 30.07
C TYR A 135 -4.29 -3.80 28.92
N GLY A 136 -3.76 -3.36 27.77
CA GLY A 136 -3.50 -4.20 26.60
C GLY A 136 -2.91 -5.58 26.90
#